data_AF-A0A0M1J3E4-F1
#
_entry.id   AF-A0A0M1J3E4-F1
#
_cell.length_a   1.000
_cell.length_b   1.000
_cell.length_c   1.000
_cell.angle_alpha   90.00
_cell.angle_beta   90.00
_cell.angle_gamma   90.00
#
_symmetry.space_group_name_H-M   'P 1'
#
loop_
_entity.id
_entity.type
_entity.pdbx_description
1 polymer ?
#
loop_
_entity_poly.entity_id
_entity_poly.type
_entity_poly.pdbx_seq_one_letter_code
_entity_poly.pdbx_strand_id
1 'polypeptide(L)'
;MWLALAAGRCCYNLDFYTQSETEIGSCFVTKMQGADVGLIEGNKGLYDGLALDGSNSNAALAKLLQAPVILVIDVQGSIRGVAPLLLGYQAFDLEVNIAGVILNKVGGARHESKLRQVVAHYTDIPVVGAVHSSGQLGLVERHYYYYHLKPNHRTNPYSPLSTPHQHPAS
;
A
#
# COMPACT_ATOMS: atom_id res chain seq x y z
N MET A 1 10.11 0.88 -7.74
CA MET A 1 9.77 1.12 -9.16
C MET A 1 8.76 2.25 -9.30
N TRP A 2 7.62 2.23 -8.60
CA TRP A 2 6.62 3.31 -8.67
C TRP A 2 7.09 4.66 -8.11
N LEU A 3 7.72 4.66 -6.93
CA LEU A 3 8.25 5.88 -6.33
C LEU A 3 9.29 6.58 -7.23
N ALA A 4 10.15 5.80 -7.89
CA ALA A 4 11.16 6.32 -8.80
C ALA A 4 10.54 6.88 -10.08
N LEU A 5 9.48 6.23 -10.59
CA LEU A 5 8.72 6.74 -11.73
C LEU A 5 8.00 8.06 -11.38
N ALA A 6 7.39 8.15 -10.20
CA ALA A 6 6.71 9.36 -9.74
C ALA A 6 7.70 10.51 -9.48
N ALA A 7 8.84 10.22 -8.86
CA ALA A 7 9.85 11.22 -8.52
C ALA A 7 10.75 11.64 -9.69
N GLY A 8 10.79 10.86 -10.78
CA GLY A 8 11.75 11.05 -11.88
C GLY A 8 13.21 10.96 -11.44
N ARG A 9 13.48 10.38 -10.27
CA ARG A 9 14.78 10.32 -9.58
C ARG A 9 14.98 8.95 -8.96
N CYS A 10 16.22 8.60 -8.66
CA CYS A 10 16.53 7.41 -7.88
C CYS A 10 15.89 7.50 -6.49
N CYS A 11 15.33 6.38 -6.03
CA CYS A 11 14.83 6.22 -4.66
C CYS A 11 15.86 5.50 -3.79
N TYR A 12 15.78 5.75 -2.49
CA TYR A 12 16.70 5.20 -1.50
C TYR A 12 15.89 4.68 -0.31
N ASN A 13 16.38 3.63 0.33
CA ASN A 13 15.78 3.14 1.56
C ASN A 13 16.20 4.02 2.74
N LEU A 14 15.27 4.18 3.68
CA LEU A 14 15.49 4.77 5.00
C LEU A 14 15.05 3.70 6.01
N ASP A 15 16.00 3.07 6.68
CA ASP A 15 15.76 1.84 7.43
C ASP A 15 16.58 1.78 8.73
N PHE A 16 15.87 1.76 9.86
CA PHE A 16 16.43 1.66 11.21
C PHE A 16 17.23 0.37 11.48
N TYR A 17 17.05 -0.69 10.69
CA TYR A 17 17.84 -1.92 10.84
C TYR A 17 19.23 -1.81 10.23
N THR A 18 19.38 -0.97 9.20
CA THR A 18 20.63 -0.86 8.44
C THR A 18 21.32 0.48 8.61
N GLN A 19 20.65 1.44 9.26
CA GLN A 19 21.11 2.80 9.43
C GLN A 19 20.75 3.29 10.83
N SER A 20 21.65 4.06 11.42
CA SER A 20 21.36 4.88 12.60
C SER A 20 20.48 6.08 12.24
N GLU A 21 19.86 6.70 13.25
CA GLU A 21 19.03 7.91 13.07
C GLU A 21 19.78 9.04 12.36
N THR A 22 21.07 9.23 12.68
CA THR A 22 21.91 10.26 12.07
C THR A 22 22.21 9.96 10.59
N GLU A 23 22.41 8.68 10.25
CA GLU A 23 22.59 8.25 8.86
C GLU A 23 21.30 8.41 8.04
N ILE A 24 20.14 8.11 8.64
CA ILE A 24 18.82 8.33 8.02
C ILE A 24 18.61 9.81 7.73
N GLY A 25 18.79 10.67 8.75
CA GLY A 25 18.64 12.11 8.59
C GLY A 25 19.59 12.69 7.54
N SER A 26 20.86 12.30 7.59
CA SER A 26 21.88 12.74 6.63
C SER A 26 21.58 12.28 5.20
N CYS A 27 21.13 11.02 5.05
CA CYS A 27 20.69 10.48 3.76
C CYS A 27 19.52 11.32 3.21
N PHE A 28 18.48 11.53 4.00
CA PHE A 28 17.29 12.28 3.58
C PHE A 28 17.65 13.70 3.12
N VAL A 29 18.37 14.46 3.94
CA VAL A 29 18.82 15.83 3.61
C VAL A 29 19.64 15.86 2.33
N THR A 30 20.58 14.92 2.18
CA THR A 30 21.44 14.85 0.99
C THR A 30 20.63 14.54 -0.26
N LYS A 31 19.68 13.59 -0.19
CA LYS A 31 18.89 13.17 -1.36
C LYS A 31 17.81 14.19 -1.75
N MET A 32 17.39 15.03 -0.81
CA MET A 32 16.49 16.16 -1.04
C MET A 32 17.14 17.36 -1.74
N GLN A 33 18.47 17.41 -1.89
CA GLN A 33 19.13 18.51 -2.60
C GLN A 33 18.59 18.66 -4.03
N GLY A 34 18.15 19.88 -4.35
CA GLY A 34 17.54 20.22 -5.64
C GLY A 34 16.17 19.56 -5.89
N ALA A 35 15.46 19.11 -4.84
CA ALA A 35 14.07 18.69 -4.92
C ALA A 35 13.19 19.67 -4.13
N ASP A 36 12.06 20.06 -4.70
CA ASP A 36 11.08 20.91 -4.00
C ASP A 36 10.24 20.11 -3.00
N VAL A 37 10.01 18.82 -3.28
CA VAL A 37 9.20 17.90 -2.48
C VAL A 37 9.84 16.52 -2.42
N GLY A 38 9.83 15.93 -1.23
CA GLY A 38 10.24 14.54 -1.00
C GLY A 38 9.03 13.65 -0.75
N LEU A 39 9.07 12.42 -1.27
CA LEU A 39 8.03 11.42 -1.02
C LEU A 39 8.66 10.17 -0.38
N ILE A 40 8.12 9.79 0.76
CA ILE A 40 8.50 8.58 1.50
C ILE A 40 7.31 7.61 1.44
N GLU A 41 7.55 6.40 0.98
CA GLU A 41 6.57 5.32 0.98
C GLU A 41 6.86 4.38 2.15
N GLY A 42 5.88 4.17 3.03
CA GLY A 42 6.00 3.20 4.13
C GLY A 42 5.84 1.77 3.62
N ASN A 43 6.71 0.86 4.05
CA ASN A 43 6.71 -0.55 3.63
C ASN A 43 5.75 -1.45 4.47
N LYS A 44 5.03 -0.86 5.42
CA LYS A 44 4.07 -1.49 6.36
C LYS A 44 3.03 -0.46 6.86
N GLY A 45 2.17 -0.82 7.79
CA GLY A 45 1.31 0.13 8.49
C GLY A 45 2.11 1.21 9.22
N LEU A 46 1.45 2.32 9.53
CA LEU A 46 2.10 3.49 10.13
C LEU A 46 2.84 3.15 11.44
N TYR A 47 2.22 2.36 12.31
CA TYR A 47 2.77 1.97 13.62
C TYR A 47 3.41 0.58 13.63
N ASP A 48 3.47 -0.09 12.49
CA ASP A 48 4.02 -1.45 12.41
C ASP A 48 5.55 -1.39 12.41
N GLY A 49 6.18 -2.04 13.39
CA GLY A 49 7.62 -2.24 13.53
C GLY A 49 7.91 -3.52 14.33
N LEU A 50 9.14 -4.03 14.32
CA LEU A 50 9.48 -5.19 15.17
C LEU A 50 9.83 -4.79 16.61
N ALA A 51 10.19 -3.53 16.85
CA ALA A 51 10.45 -3.06 18.20
C ALA A 51 9.12 -2.82 18.92
N LEU A 52 8.99 -3.35 20.14
CA LEU A 52 7.77 -3.25 20.94
C LEU A 52 7.42 -1.79 21.31
N ASP A 53 8.42 -0.92 21.37
CA ASP A 53 8.26 0.51 21.63
C ASP A 53 7.97 1.34 20.37
N GLY A 54 7.91 0.70 19.19
CA GLY A 54 7.64 1.37 17.92
C GLY A 54 8.82 2.17 17.34
N SER A 55 10.01 2.09 17.92
CA SER A 55 11.20 2.86 17.52
C SER A 55 11.67 2.62 16.08
N ASN A 56 11.24 1.53 15.43
CA ASN A 56 11.56 1.20 14.04
C ASN A 56 10.34 1.19 13.11
N SER A 57 9.25 1.86 13.50
CA SER A 57 8.04 2.00 12.70
C SER A 57 8.12 3.16 11.69
N ASN A 58 7.16 3.22 10.76
CA ASN A 58 7.02 4.38 9.87
C ASN A 58 6.67 5.66 10.63
N ALA A 59 5.95 5.55 11.77
CA ALA A 59 5.70 6.66 12.68
C ALA A 59 7.00 7.19 13.28
N ALA A 60 7.91 6.32 13.73
CA ALA A 60 9.22 6.75 14.22
C ALA A 60 10.02 7.46 13.12
N LEU A 61 10.00 6.96 11.88
CA LEU A 61 10.66 7.62 10.75
C LEU A 61 10.06 9.00 10.46
N ALA A 62 8.72 9.10 10.47
CA ALA A 62 8.02 10.37 10.27
C ALA A 62 8.36 11.39 11.36
N LYS A 63 8.44 10.97 12.63
CA LYS A 63 8.86 11.82 13.76
C LYS A 63 10.32 12.26 13.63
N LEU A 64 11.23 11.33 13.31
CA LEU A 64 12.65 11.62 13.11
C LEU A 64 12.88 12.67 12.02
N LEU A 65 12.15 12.57 10.91
CA LEU A 65 12.30 13.47 9.76
C LEU A 65 11.35 14.68 9.82
N GLN A 66 10.51 14.77 10.86
CA GLN A 66 9.43 15.75 10.97
C GLN A 66 8.52 15.77 9.72
N ALA A 67 8.36 14.61 9.09
CA ALA A 67 7.63 14.47 7.84
C ALA A 67 6.11 14.37 8.11
N PRO A 68 5.28 15.17 7.43
CA PRO A 68 3.83 15.02 7.51
C PRO A 68 3.38 13.69 6.92
N VAL A 69 2.43 13.03 7.58
CA VAL A 69 1.89 11.73 7.16
C VAL A 69 0.59 11.92 6.41
N ILE A 70 0.51 11.33 5.21
CA ILE A 70 -0.74 11.15 4.48
C ILE A 70 -1.16 9.69 4.59
N LEU A 71 -2.29 9.42 5.23
CA LEU A 71 -2.85 8.07 5.33
C LEU A 71 -3.55 7.69 4.02
N VAL A 72 -3.38 6.45 3.57
CA VAL A 72 -4.15 5.89 2.46
C VAL A 72 -5.05 4.79 3.02
N ILE A 73 -6.36 4.99 3.00
CA ILE A 73 -7.32 4.08 3.65
C ILE A 73 -8.25 3.45 2.62
N ASP A 74 -8.34 2.12 2.61
CA ASP A 74 -9.36 1.39 1.85
C ASP A 74 -10.74 1.62 2.48
N VAL A 75 -11.64 2.20 1.70
CA VAL A 75 -13.02 2.51 2.12
C VAL A 75 -14.05 1.63 1.43
N GLN A 76 -13.63 0.55 0.76
CA GLN A 76 -14.57 -0.36 0.10
C GLN A 76 -15.58 -0.92 1.10
N GLY A 77 -16.88 -0.69 0.85
CA GLY A 77 -17.96 -1.14 1.73
C GLY A 77 -18.10 -0.37 3.06
N SER A 78 -17.30 0.68 3.29
CA SER A 78 -17.34 1.48 4.51
C SER A 78 -17.82 2.90 4.23
N ILE A 79 -18.64 3.46 5.12
CA ILE A 79 -19.00 4.89 5.10
C ILE A 79 -18.62 5.53 6.42
N ARG A 80 -19.32 5.16 7.51
CA ARG A 80 -19.03 5.71 8.85
C ARG A 80 -17.83 5.05 9.53
N GLY A 81 -17.45 3.85 9.11
CA GLY A 81 -16.34 3.09 9.72
C GLY A 81 -14.97 3.73 9.55
N VAL A 82 -14.80 4.65 8.58
CA VAL A 82 -13.54 5.40 8.41
C VAL A 82 -13.26 6.35 9.58
N ALA A 83 -14.30 6.91 10.21
CA ALA A 83 -14.15 7.86 11.31
C ALA A 83 -13.48 7.28 12.56
N PRO A 84 -13.96 6.16 13.16
CA PRO A 84 -13.29 5.59 14.33
C PRO A 84 -11.87 5.09 14.01
N LEU A 85 -11.61 4.67 12.77
CA LEU A 85 -10.26 4.31 12.34
C LEU A 85 -9.32 5.52 12.37
N LEU A 86 -9.73 6.64 11.76
CA LEU A 86 -8.95 7.88 11.74
C LEU A 86 -8.76 8.47 13.16
N LEU A 87 -9.81 8.46 13.98
CA LEU A 87 -9.73 8.87 15.38
C LEU A 87 -8.74 7.99 16.16
N GLY A 88 -8.76 6.68 15.91
CA GLY A 88 -7.79 5.74 16.48
C GLY A 88 -6.36 6.11 16.09
N TYR A 89 -6.09 6.38 14.80
CA TYR A 89 -4.78 6.84 14.36
C TYR A 89 -4.35 8.14 15.03
N GLN A 90 -5.22 9.16 15.11
CA GLN A 90 -4.89 10.42 15.78
C GLN A 90 -4.62 10.23 17.29
N ALA A 91 -5.42 9.40 17.96
CA ALA A 91 -5.31 9.21 19.40
C ALA A 91 -4.16 8.28 19.82
N PHE A 92 -3.65 7.45 18.91
CA PHE A 92 -2.65 6.44 19.24
C PHE A 92 -1.27 7.05 19.49
N ASP A 93 -0.83 8.00 18.66
CA ASP A 93 0.42 8.72 18.85
C ASP A 93 0.22 10.20 18.48
N LEU A 94 0.12 11.05 19.50
CA LEU A 94 -0.14 12.49 19.36
C LEU A 94 1.05 13.27 18.77
N GLU A 95 2.24 12.67 18.73
CA GLU A 95 3.42 13.30 18.13
C GLU A 95 3.46 13.12 16.60
N VAL A 96 2.66 12.21 16.05
CA VAL A 96 2.60 12.00 14.59
C VAL A 96 1.70 13.03 13.94
N ASN A 97 2.28 13.84 13.06
CA ASN A 97 1.54 14.82 12.26
C ASN A 97 0.81 14.14 11.08
N ILE A 98 -0.43 13.70 11.32
CA ILE A 98 -1.32 13.22 10.25
C ILE A 98 -1.90 14.44 9.51
N ALA A 99 -1.26 14.80 8.41
CA ALA A 99 -1.58 15.99 7.62
C ALA A 99 -2.71 15.78 6.61
N GLY A 100 -3.16 14.54 6.40
CA GLY A 100 -4.26 14.26 5.49
C GLY A 100 -4.56 12.78 5.28
N VAL A 101 -5.65 12.52 4.57
CA VAL A 101 -6.05 11.17 4.17
C VAL A 101 -6.44 11.13 2.69
N ILE A 102 -6.03 10.06 2.02
CA ILE A 102 -6.48 9.65 0.69
C ILE A 102 -7.42 8.45 0.87
N LEU A 103 -8.62 8.57 0.32
CA LEU A 103 -9.63 7.51 0.35
C LEU A 103 -9.42 6.59 -0.86
N ASN A 104 -9.10 5.32 -0.64
CA ASN A 104 -8.84 4.34 -1.69
C ASN A 104 -10.06 3.44 -1.95
N LYS A 105 -10.24 3.01 -3.19
CA LYS A 105 -11.37 2.16 -3.65
C LYS A 105 -12.76 2.77 -3.41
N VAL A 106 -12.91 4.06 -3.66
CA VAL A 106 -14.19 4.76 -3.54
C VAL A 106 -15.18 4.28 -4.61
N GLY A 107 -16.29 3.66 -4.19
CA GLY A 107 -17.33 3.13 -5.08
C GLY A 107 -18.09 4.12 -6.00
N GLY A 108 -17.85 5.44 -5.91
CA GLY A 108 -18.47 6.44 -6.82
C GLY A 108 -18.68 7.80 -6.15
N ALA A 109 -19.14 8.80 -6.90
CA ALA A 109 -19.27 10.19 -6.42
C ALA A 109 -20.17 10.33 -5.18
N ARG A 110 -21.31 9.62 -5.14
CA ARG A 110 -22.20 9.61 -3.95
C ARG A 110 -21.51 9.02 -2.73
N HIS A 111 -20.68 8.00 -2.93
CA HIS A 111 -19.93 7.37 -1.86
C HIS A 111 -18.83 8.30 -1.34
N GLU A 112 -18.07 8.92 -2.24
CA GLU A 112 -17.05 9.92 -1.91
C GLU A 112 -17.61 11.08 -1.10
N SER A 113 -18.72 11.66 -1.55
CA SER A 113 -19.35 12.80 -0.87
C SER A 113 -19.72 12.46 0.56
N LYS A 114 -20.30 11.28 0.80
CA LYS A 114 -20.62 10.80 2.15
C LYS A 114 -19.38 10.58 3.00
N LEU A 115 -18.32 9.99 2.44
CA LEU A 115 -17.06 9.78 3.16
C LEU A 115 -16.43 11.10 3.58
N ARG A 116 -16.34 12.07 2.68
CA ARG A 116 -15.82 13.41 2.98
C ARG A 116 -16.61 14.09 4.09
N GLN A 117 -17.95 14.01 4.06
CA GLN A 117 -18.80 14.55 5.12
C GLN A 117 -18.57 13.85 6.47
N VAL A 118 -18.43 12.52 6.47
CA VAL A 118 -18.14 11.75 7.69
C VAL A 118 -16.79 12.16 8.27
N VAL A 119 -15.74 12.20 7.46
CA VAL A 119 -14.39 12.59 7.93
C VAL A 119 -14.43 14.00 8.50
N ALA A 120 -14.96 14.98 7.75
CA ALA A 120 -15.03 16.37 8.19
C ALA A 120 -15.92 16.60 9.42
N HIS A 121 -16.89 15.71 9.69
CA HIS A 121 -17.75 15.82 10.86
C HIS A 121 -17.11 15.24 12.13
N TYR A 122 -16.28 14.20 12.00
CA TYR A 122 -15.72 13.49 13.15
C TYR A 122 -14.24 13.79 13.41
N THR A 123 -13.49 14.30 12.43
CA THR A 123 -12.05 14.55 12.55
C THR A 123 -11.67 15.86 11.87
N ASP A 124 -10.52 16.40 12.26
CA ASP A 124 -9.91 17.58 11.64
C ASP A 124 -8.95 17.22 10.49
N ILE A 125 -8.88 15.94 10.10
CA ILE A 125 -7.95 15.48 9.05
C ILE A 125 -8.51 15.84 7.67
N PRO A 126 -7.78 16.60 6.84
CA PRO A 126 -8.25 16.93 5.51
C PRO A 126 -8.23 15.70 4.59
N VAL A 127 -9.32 15.51 3.84
CA VAL A 127 -9.36 14.53 2.75
C VAL A 127 -8.69 15.14 1.51
N VAL A 128 -7.41 14.84 1.32
CA VAL A 128 -6.59 15.42 0.25
C VAL A 128 -6.75 14.71 -1.10
N GLY A 129 -7.37 13.53 -1.13
CA GLY A 129 -7.59 12.79 -2.36
C GLY A 129 -8.60 11.63 -2.23
N ALA A 130 -9.09 11.17 -3.36
CA ALA A 130 -9.94 10.00 -3.48
C ALA A 130 -9.60 9.22 -4.75
N VAL A 131 -9.37 7.92 -4.62
CA VAL A 131 -9.12 7.00 -5.72
C VAL A 131 -10.35 6.11 -5.87
N HIS A 132 -11.05 6.25 -6.99
CA HIS A 132 -12.24 5.45 -7.26
C HIS A 132 -11.87 3.99 -7.51
N SER A 133 -12.74 3.10 -7.06
CA SER A 133 -12.65 1.70 -7.46
C SER A 133 -12.90 1.63 -8.97
N SER A 134 -11.92 1.11 -9.71
CA SER A 134 -12.10 0.74 -11.11
C SER A 134 -11.94 -0.77 -11.20
N GLY A 135 -12.86 -1.44 -11.89
CA GLY A 135 -12.75 -2.88 -12.17
C GLY A 135 -11.54 -3.24 -13.04
N GLN A 136 -10.75 -2.25 -13.49
CA GLN A 136 -9.55 -2.40 -14.30
C GLN A 136 -8.24 -2.27 -13.49
N LEU A 137 -8.26 -1.72 -12.26
CA LEU A 137 -7.09 -1.65 -11.39
C LEU A 137 -7.01 -2.89 -10.49
N GLY A 138 -6.93 -4.06 -11.12
CA GLY A 138 -6.25 -5.21 -10.54
C GLY A 138 -4.75 -4.96 -10.59
N LEU A 139 -4.26 -3.95 -9.85
CA LEU A 139 -2.83 -3.83 -9.60
C LEU A 139 -2.45 -5.07 -8.79
N VAL A 140 -1.80 -6.00 -9.49
CA VAL A 140 -1.21 -7.19 -8.90
C VAL A 140 -0.26 -6.72 -7.80
N GLU A 141 -0.71 -6.78 -6.55
CA GLU A 141 0.20 -6.70 -5.42
C GLU A 141 1.24 -7.80 -5.64
N ARG A 142 2.46 -7.39 -5.99
CA ARG A 142 3.61 -8.29 -5.92
C ARG A 142 3.98 -8.42 -4.45
N HIS A 143 3.13 -9.12 -3.70
CA HIS A 143 3.63 -9.84 -2.54
C HIS A 143 4.68 -10.81 -3.06
N TYR A 144 5.87 -10.77 -2.45
CA TYR A 144 6.99 -11.65 -2.73
C TYR A 144 6.54 -13.10 -2.83
N TYR A 145 6.37 -13.59 -4.06
CA TYR A 145 6.29 -15.00 -4.35
C TYR A 145 7.16 -15.27 -5.56
N TYR A 146 8.14 -16.16 -5.34
CA TYR A 146 8.94 -16.85 -6.34
C TYR A 146 8.15 -17.06 -7.64
N TYR A 147 8.75 -16.73 -8.77
CA TYR A 147 8.28 -17.19 -10.06
C TYR A 147 8.33 -18.72 -10.08
N HIS A 148 7.18 -19.37 -9.87
CA HIS A 148 6.96 -20.71 -10.40
C HIS A 148 6.68 -20.54 -11.89
N LEU A 149 7.69 -20.83 -12.71
CA LEU A 149 7.51 -21.02 -14.14
C LEU A 149 6.41 -22.07 -14.34
N LYS A 150 5.26 -21.67 -14.87
CA LYS A 150 4.30 -22.64 -15.40
C LYS A 150 4.97 -23.37 -16.58
N PRO A 151 5.05 -24.71 -16.58
CA PRO A 151 5.43 -25.43 -17.79
C PRO A 151 4.33 -25.17 -18.84
N ASN A 152 4.73 -24.68 -20.01
CA ASN A 152 3.86 -24.61 -21.18
C ASN A 152 3.37 -26.01 -21.55
N HIS A 153 2.09 -26.11 -21.88
CA HIS A 153 1.43 -27.30 -22.37
C HIS A 153 2.24 -28.06 -23.43
N ARG A 154 2.36 -29.38 -23.27
CA ARG A 154 2.16 -30.36 -24.36
C ARG A 154 2.03 -31.79 -23.83
N THR A 155 1.20 -32.54 -24.55
CA THR A 155 0.88 -33.98 -24.51
C THR A 155 -0.09 -34.48 -23.42
N ASN A 156 -1.34 -34.64 -23.84
CA ASN A 156 -2.35 -35.51 -23.25
C ASN A 156 -1.91 -36.99 -23.40
N PRO A 157 -1.68 -37.75 -22.32
CA PRO A 157 -1.29 -39.16 -22.39
C PRO A 157 -2.49 -40.12 -22.59
N TYR A 158 -3.72 -39.62 -22.70
CA TYR A 158 -4.92 -40.42 -22.91
C TYR A 158 -5.61 -40.04 -24.22
N SER A 159 -5.04 -40.50 -25.33
CA SER A 159 -5.77 -40.67 -26.59
C SER A 159 -5.86 -42.18 -26.86
N PRO A 160 -7.06 -42.74 -27.05
CA PRO A 160 -7.26 -44.18 -27.13
C PRO A 160 -6.65 -44.74 -28.41
N LEU A 161 -5.79 -45.76 -28.27
CA LEU A 161 -5.34 -46.58 -29.39
C LEU A 161 -6.51 -47.46 -29.84
N SER A 162 -7.16 -47.03 -30.91
CA SER A 162 -8.01 -47.86 -31.75
C SER A 162 -7.16 -48.90 -32.46
N THR A 163 -7.45 -50.19 -32.25
CA THR A 163 -7.16 -51.30 -33.17
C THR A 163 -8.18 -52.43 -32.97
N PRO A 164 -8.41 -53.27 -34.00
CA PRO A 164 -9.74 -53.77 -34.35
C PRO A 164 -9.94 -55.28 -34.15
N HIS A 165 -11.17 -55.74 -34.45
CA HIS A 165 -11.60 -57.11 -34.78
C HIS A 165 -11.82 -58.12 -33.63
N GLN A 166 -13.07 -58.56 -33.40
CA GLN A 166 -13.68 -59.76 -34.01
C GLN A 166 -15.04 -60.10 -33.36
N HIS A 167 -16.06 -60.31 -34.19
CA HIS A 167 -17.26 -61.11 -33.89
C HIS A 167 -16.84 -62.59 -33.67
N PRO A 168 -17.62 -63.46 -32.96
CA PRO A 168 -18.96 -63.87 -33.41
C PRO A 168 -20.00 -64.27 -32.33
N ALA A 169 -21.21 -64.54 -32.84
CA ALA A 169 -22.35 -65.35 -32.36
C ALA A 169 -22.21 -66.05 -31.00
N SER A 170 -23.23 -66.12 -30.15
CA SER A 170 -24.62 -66.58 -30.41
C SER A 170 -25.52 -66.17 -29.25
#